data_AF-A0AAW6NJD6-F1
#
_entry.id   AF-A0AAW6NJD6-F1
#
_cell.length_a   1.000
_cell.length_b   1.000
_cell.length_c   1.000
_cell.angle_alpha   90.00
_cell.angle_beta   90.00
_cell.angle_gamma   90.00
#
_symmetry.space_group_name_H-M   'P 1'
#
loop_
_entity.id
_entity.type
_entity.pdbx_description
1 polymer ?
#
loop_
_entity_poly.entity_id
_entity_poly.type
_entity_poly.pdbx_seq_one_letter_code
_entity_poly.pdbx_strand_id
1 'polypeptide(L)'
;LGEIYATEWIDAYSGYRAPIKRLRWKDHRNMAMRGDDVIGMLLDAETQRLSFLKTEAKSRINLRAQTLEEARSGLDKDSGLPSSHALSFISARLMEIGTDAPLVDAIDEALYRHGIPPESVKHLLFTFSGNPPQTLLTQALQAYPGPIGQWGVGLHTDNHAAFVGAVYDRVIADANNP
;
A
#
# COMPACT_ATOMS: atom_id res chain seq x y z
N LEU A 1 -8.17 -6.91 4.17
CA LEU A 1 -8.82 -5.71 4.74
C LEU A 1 -7.85 -4.56 4.97
N GLY A 2 -6.71 -4.77 5.65
CA GLY A 2 -5.69 -3.71 5.80
C GLY A 2 -5.30 -3.05 4.47
N GLU A 3 -4.88 -3.83 3.48
CA GLU A 3 -4.57 -3.34 2.12
C GLU A 3 -5.74 -2.62 1.43
N ILE A 4 -6.97 -3.11 1.62
CA ILE A 4 -8.19 -2.51 1.04
C ILE A 4 -8.38 -1.11 1.63
N TYR A 5 -8.41 -1.00 2.95
CA TYR A 5 -8.56 0.30 3.61
C TYR A 5 -7.40 1.24 3.35
N ALA A 6 -6.18 0.73 3.26
CA ALA A 6 -5.02 1.54 2.88
C ALA A 6 -5.20 2.13 1.48
N THR A 7 -5.65 1.32 0.52
CA THR A 7 -5.96 1.77 -0.85
C THR A 7 -7.03 2.86 -0.84
N GLU A 8 -8.17 2.63 -0.18
CA GLU A 8 -9.24 3.62 -0.13
C GLU A 8 -8.80 4.91 0.59
N TRP A 9 -8.00 4.82 1.65
CA TRP A 9 -7.48 5.99 2.34
C TRP A 9 -6.51 6.80 1.47
N ILE A 10 -5.63 6.12 0.72
CA ILE A 10 -4.72 6.74 -0.23
C ILE A 10 -5.51 7.58 -1.23
N ASP A 11 -6.49 6.95 -1.90
CA ASP A 11 -7.30 7.61 -2.93
C ASP A 11 -8.13 8.77 -2.37
N ALA A 12 -8.64 8.65 -1.14
CA ALA A 12 -9.53 9.65 -0.56
C ALA A 12 -8.82 10.83 0.13
N TYR A 13 -7.64 10.62 0.73
CA TYR A 13 -7.08 11.59 1.68
C TYR A 13 -5.61 11.95 1.46
N SER A 14 -4.87 11.22 0.62
CA SER A 14 -3.41 11.38 0.55
C SER A 14 -2.92 12.29 -0.57
N GLY A 15 -3.77 12.53 -1.59
CA GLY A 15 -3.39 13.18 -2.85
C GLY A 15 -2.68 12.25 -3.84
N TYR A 16 -2.25 11.06 -3.41
CA TYR A 16 -1.79 9.99 -4.29
C TYR A 16 -2.98 9.16 -4.78
N ARG A 17 -2.77 8.36 -5.82
CA ARG A 17 -3.74 7.38 -6.31
C ARG A 17 -3.15 5.97 -6.26
N ALA A 18 -3.92 4.98 -5.87
CA ALA A 18 -3.55 3.56 -5.90
C ALA A 18 -4.29 2.87 -7.07
N PRO A 19 -3.74 2.94 -8.30
CA PRO A 19 -4.52 2.68 -9.52
C PRO A 19 -4.94 1.21 -9.68
N ILE A 20 -4.20 0.29 -9.08
CA ILE A 20 -4.43 -1.15 -9.20
C ILE A 20 -4.70 -1.75 -7.83
N LYS A 21 -5.95 -2.21 -7.62
CA LYS A 21 -6.36 -2.98 -6.44
C LYS A 21 -5.86 -4.41 -6.57
N ARG A 22 -4.61 -4.66 -6.17
CA ARG A 22 -3.86 -5.91 -6.34
C ARG A 22 -4.65 -7.18 -6.00
N LEU A 23 -5.47 -7.16 -4.94
CA LEU A 23 -6.30 -8.30 -4.53
C LEU A 23 -7.31 -8.78 -5.58
N ARG A 24 -7.70 -7.93 -6.55
CA ARG A 24 -8.58 -8.32 -7.67
C ARG A 24 -7.87 -9.16 -8.73
N TRP A 25 -6.55 -9.18 -8.72
CA TRP A 25 -5.69 -9.76 -9.76
C TRP A 25 -4.94 -11.00 -9.27
N LYS A 26 -5.44 -11.63 -8.21
CA LYS A 26 -4.88 -12.87 -7.68
C LYS A 26 -5.35 -14.04 -8.54
N ASP A 27 -4.68 -14.29 -9.64
CA ASP A 27 -5.13 -15.29 -10.62
C ASP A 27 -5.03 -16.73 -10.10
N HIS A 28 -4.04 -17.08 -9.26
CA HIS A 28 -3.84 -18.47 -8.82
C HIS A 28 -3.48 -18.61 -7.32
N ARG A 29 -3.94 -19.72 -6.71
CA ARG A 29 -3.73 -20.09 -5.29
C ARG A 29 -2.24 -20.22 -4.90
N ASN A 30 -1.35 -20.43 -5.89
CA ASN A 30 0.08 -20.67 -5.71
C ASN A 30 0.99 -19.47 -6.05
N MET A 31 0.45 -18.36 -6.58
CA MET A 31 1.23 -17.13 -6.73
C MET A 31 1.15 -16.34 -5.43
N ALA A 32 2.27 -16.26 -4.72
CA ALA A 32 2.44 -15.26 -3.68
C ALA A 32 2.37 -13.88 -4.36
N MET A 33 1.56 -12.97 -3.83
CA MET A 33 1.64 -11.56 -4.18
C MET A 33 3.02 -11.07 -3.73
N ARG A 34 4.02 -11.08 -4.61
CA ARG A 34 5.38 -10.62 -4.29
C ARG A 34 5.46 -9.12 -4.55
N GLY A 35 6.29 -8.40 -3.79
CA GLY A 35 6.38 -6.94 -3.84
C GLY A 35 5.48 -6.22 -2.82
N ASP A 36 5.46 -4.90 -2.90
CA ASP A 36 4.89 -3.98 -1.90
C ASP A 36 3.36 -4.07 -1.75
N ASP A 37 2.83 -3.99 -0.53
CA ASP A 37 1.39 -4.15 -0.25
C ASP A 37 0.53 -3.23 -1.13
N VAL A 38 0.78 -1.93 -1.05
CA VAL A 38 0.12 -0.89 -1.88
C VAL A 38 1.17 0.14 -2.31
N ILE A 39 1.12 0.57 -3.56
CA ILE A 39 1.91 1.70 -4.06
C ILE A 39 0.95 2.81 -4.48
N GLY A 40 0.95 3.90 -3.73
CA GLY A 40 0.33 5.14 -4.17
C GLY A 40 1.24 5.87 -5.15
N MET A 41 0.66 6.51 -6.16
CA MET A 41 1.38 7.23 -7.21
C MET A 41 0.76 8.61 -7.39
N LEU A 42 1.62 9.62 -7.49
CA LEU A 42 1.26 10.97 -7.86
C LEU A 42 2.11 11.36 -9.07
N LEU A 43 1.45 11.60 -10.20
CA LEU A 43 2.10 12.09 -11.41
C LEU A 43 2.07 13.62 -11.40
N ASP A 44 3.25 14.22 -11.40
CA ASP A 44 3.37 15.67 -11.53
C ASP A 44 3.05 16.09 -12.98
N ALA A 45 2.07 16.98 -13.14
CA ALA A 45 1.54 17.34 -14.45
C ALA A 45 2.55 18.10 -15.33
N GLU A 46 3.46 18.86 -14.72
CA GLU A 46 4.43 19.71 -15.43
C GLU A 46 5.68 18.92 -15.84
N THR A 47 6.22 18.13 -14.92
CA THR A 47 7.48 17.41 -15.10
C THR A 47 7.28 15.98 -15.60
N GLN A 48 6.05 15.45 -15.54
CA GLN A 48 5.71 14.05 -15.83
C GLN A 48 6.51 13.05 -14.97
N ARG A 49 6.96 13.47 -13.78
CA ARG A 49 7.69 12.62 -12.84
C ARG A 49 6.76 12.06 -11.77
N LEU A 50 7.04 10.83 -11.34
CA LEU A 50 6.30 10.16 -10.29
C LEU A 50 6.86 10.47 -8.91
N SER A 51 5.94 10.77 -7.98
CA SER A 51 6.16 10.57 -6.56
C SER A 51 5.44 9.30 -6.10
N PHE A 52 6.06 8.55 -5.21
CA PHE A 52 5.58 7.26 -4.74
C PHE A 52 5.24 7.31 -3.25
N LEU A 53 4.13 6.67 -2.90
CA LEU A 53 3.75 6.36 -1.54
C LEU A 53 3.83 4.85 -1.34
N LYS A 54 5.01 4.38 -0.93
CA LYS A 54 5.26 2.97 -0.65
C LYS A 54 4.62 2.61 0.68
N THR A 55 3.65 1.69 0.64
CA THR A 55 2.77 1.43 1.77
C THR A 55 2.95 0.01 2.27
N GLU A 56 2.91 -0.15 3.59
CA GLU A 56 2.80 -1.43 4.26
C GLU A 56 1.58 -1.38 5.19
N ALA A 57 0.69 -2.36 5.02
CA ALA A 57 -0.63 -2.38 5.65
C ALA A 57 -0.76 -3.58 6.59
N LYS A 58 -0.88 -3.32 7.89
CA LYS A 58 -1.05 -4.37 8.91
C LYS A 58 -2.47 -4.39 9.47
N SER A 59 -3.08 -5.59 9.47
CA SER A 59 -4.36 -5.83 10.13
C SER A 59 -4.18 -6.78 11.30
N ARG A 60 -4.51 -6.36 12.53
CA ARG A 60 -4.33 -7.15 13.77
C ARG A 60 -5.42 -6.84 14.80
N ILE A 61 -5.97 -7.86 15.45
CA ILE A 61 -6.87 -7.66 16.60
C ILE A 61 -6.14 -6.87 17.70
N ASN A 62 -4.91 -7.27 18.03
CA ASN A 62 -4.05 -6.57 18.98
C ASN A 62 -2.74 -6.16 18.28
N LEU A 63 -2.65 -4.89 17.92
CA LEU A 63 -1.46 -4.26 17.37
C LEU A 63 -0.39 -4.15 18.47
N ARG A 64 0.84 -4.56 18.13
CA ARG A 64 2.00 -4.55 19.00
C ARG A 64 3.18 -3.89 18.31
N ALA A 65 4.16 -3.42 19.08
CA ALA A 65 5.40 -2.83 18.55
C ALA A 65 6.10 -3.75 17.52
N GLN A 66 6.20 -5.05 17.82
CA GLN A 66 6.77 -6.05 16.91
C GLN A 66 6.10 -6.05 15.51
N THR A 67 4.78 -5.87 15.44
CA THR A 67 4.08 -5.79 14.14
C THR A 67 4.49 -4.54 13.35
N LEU A 68 4.78 -3.43 14.03
CA LEU A 68 5.28 -2.21 13.39
C LEU A 68 6.75 -2.34 12.98
N GLU A 69 7.57 -3.06 13.74
CA GLU A 69 8.95 -3.38 13.37
C GLU A 69 9.01 -4.27 12.11
N GLU A 70 8.14 -5.28 12.03
CA GLU A 70 7.98 -6.09 10.83
C GLU A 70 7.53 -5.25 9.63
N ALA A 71 6.60 -4.33 9.85
CA ALA A 71 6.12 -3.44 8.80
C ALA A 71 7.21 -2.48 8.31
N ARG A 72 8.01 -1.95 9.25
CA ARG A 72 9.18 -1.12 8.97
C ARG A 72 10.21 -1.89 8.14
N SER A 73 10.50 -3.12 8.53
CA SER A 73 11.38 -4.02 7.79
C SER A 73 10.86 -4.31 6.37
N GLY A 74 9.54 -4.39 6.19
CA GLY A 74 8.90 -4.52 4.88
C GLY A 74 9.13 -3.29 4.00
N LEU A 75 8.86 -2.11 4.55
CA LEU A 75 9.08 -0.84 3.84
C LEU A 75 10.56 -0.60 3.51
N ASP A 76 11.50 -1.05 4.34
CA ASP A 76 12.95 -0.87 4.13
C ASP A 76 13.56 -1.81 3.07
N LYS A 77 12.79 -2.81 2.59
CA LYS A 77 13.19 -3.63 1.44
C LYS A 77 13.44 -2.74 0.22
N ASP A 78 14.26 -3.23 -0.71
CA ASP A 78 14.60 -2.51 -1.94
C ASP A 78 15.14 -1.09 -1.64
N SER A 79 15.89 -0.96 -0.53
CA SER A 79 16.45 0.30 -0.03
C SER A 79 15.41 1.39 0.28
N GLY A 80 14.19 0.99 0.64
CA GLY A 80 13.08 1.92 0.88
C GLY A 80 12.33 2.35 -0.39
N LEU A 81 12.76 1.90 -1.57
CA LEU A 81 12.13 2.28 -2.84
C LEU A 81 11.04 1.26 -3.22
N PRO A 82 10.03 1.65 -4.03
CA PRO A 82 9.12 0.68 -4.63
C PRO A 82 9.89 -0.39 -5.39
N SER A 83 9.51 -1.65 -5.22
CA SER A 83 10.15 -2.76 -5.92
C SER A 83 9.86 -2.70 -7.42
N SER A 84 10.87 -2.99 -8.24
CA SER A 84 10.72 -3.05 -9.70
C SER A 84 9.62 -4.03 -10.14
N HIS A 85 9.46 -5.12 -9.38
CA HIS A 85 8.42 -6.10 -9.59
C HIS A 85 7.01 -5.53 -9.35
N ALA A 86 6.79 -4.76 -8.26
CA ALA A 86 5.50 -4.14 -8.00
C ALA A 86 5.14 -3.11 -9.08
N LEU A 87 6.10 -2.30 -9.51
CA LEU A 87 5.89 -1.30 -10.56
C LEU A 87 5.59 -1.94 -11.92
N SER A 88 6.37 -2.96 -12.31
CA SER A 88 6.15 -3.69 -13.57
C SER A 88 4.76 -4.36 -13.58
N PHE A 89 4.34 -4.91 -12.43
CA PHE A 89 3.00 -5.46 -12.29
C PHE A 89 1.92 -4.39 -12.49
N ILE A 90 2.05 -3.23 -11.83
CA ILE A 90 1.08 -2.13 -11.96
C ILE A 90 1.01 -1.62 -13.40
N SER A 91 2.17 -1.39 -14.04
CA SER A 91 2.26 -0.98 -15.45
C SER A 91 1.54 -1.98 -16.37
N ALA A 92 1.80 -3.27 -16.22
CA ALA A 92 1.15 -4.32 -17.01
C ALA A 92 -0.38 -4.33 -16.82
N ARG A 93 -0.87 -4.21 -15.57
CA ARG A 93 -2.33 -4.17 -15.31
C ARG A 93 -2.97 -2.90 -15.88
N LEU A 94 -2.30 -1.76 -15.83
CA LEU A 94 -2.81 -0.51 -16.41
C LEU A 94 -2.89 -0.59 -17.93
N MET A 95 -1.90 -1.19 -18.59
CA MET A 95 -1.95 -1.47 -20.02
C MET A 95 -3.11 -2.41 -20.40
N GLU A 96 -3.33 -3.47 -19.62
CA GLU A 96 -4.44 -4.41 -19.86
C GLU A 96 -5.83 -3.76 -19.75
N ILE A 97 -6.00 -2.81 -18.82
CA ILE A 97 -7.27 -2.09 -18.63
C ILE A 97 -7.42 -0.94 -19.65
N GLY A 98 -6.31 -0.38 -20.14
CA GLY A 98 -6.29 0.64 -21.19
C GLY A 98 -6.74 2.04 -20.75
N THR A 99 -6.69 2.37 -19.45
CA THR A 99 -7.31 3.59 -18.90
C THR A 99 -6.36 4.73 -18.52
N ASP A 100 -5.04 4.50 -18.42
CA ASP A 100 -4.10 5.53 -17.94
C ASP A 100 -2.71 5.41 -18.59
N ALA A 101 -2.65 5.66 -19.91
CA ALA A 101 -1.40 5.59 -20.68
C ALA A 101 -0.28 6.52 -20.15
N PRO A 102 -0.55 7.79 -19.75
CA PRO A 102 0.50 8.63 -19.18
C PRO A 102 1.12 8.06 -17.90
N LEU A 103 0.33 7.40 -17.06
CA LEU A 103 0.85 6.75 -15.85
C LEU A 103 1.70 5.52 -16.19
N VAL A 104 1.31 4.72 -17.19
CA VAL A 104 2.13 3.61 -17.71
C VAL A 104 3.49 4.11 -18.17
N ASP A 105 3.50 5.12 -19.04
CA ASP A 105 4.74 5.71 -19.56
C ASP A 105 5.63 6.22 -18.41
N ALA A 106 5.05 6.92 -17.43
CA ALA A 106 5.80 7.43 -16.28
C ALA A 106 6.39 6.31 -15.39
N ILE A 107 5.69 5.19 -15.24
CA ILE A 107 6.20 4.01 -14.53
C ILE A 107 7.39 3.41 -15.29
N ASP A 108 7.26 3.25 -16.61
CA ASP A 108 8.32 2.68 -17.45
C ASP A 108 9.57 3.58 -17.47
N GLU A 109 9.38 4.91 -17.51
CA GLU A 109 10.47 5.88 -17.39
C GLU A 109 11.20 5.78 -16.04
N ALA A 110 10.44 5.60 -14.95
CA ALA A 110 11.02 5.38 -13.61
C ALA A 110 11.78 4.05 -13.51
N LEU A 111 11.30 2.99 -14.18
CA LEU A 111 11.93 1.67 -14.19
C LEU A 111 13.20 1.61 -15.04
N TYR A 112 13.18 2.23 -16.23
CA TYR A 112 14.17 1.94 -17.27
C TYR A 112 15.08 3.10 -17.64
N ARG A 113 14.67 4.37 -17.41
CA ARG A 113 15.45 5.53 -17.85
C ARG A 113 16.02 6.34 -16.70
N HIS A 114 15.17 6.76 -15.76
CA HIS A 114 15.54 7.75 -14.75
C HIS A 114 15.83 7.16 -13.37
N GLY A 115 15.38 5.94 -13.11
CA GLY A 115 15.37 5.39 -11.76
C GLY A 115 14.39 6.12 -10.84
N ILE A 116 14.34 5.69 -9.58
CA ILE A 116 13.50 6.29 -8.55
C ILE A 116 14.38 7.12 -7.60
N PRO A 117 14.28 8.46 -7.64
CA PRO A 117 14.95 9.30 -6.66
C PRO A 117 14.38 9.04 -5.26
N PRO A 118 15.20 8.79 -4.22
CA PRO A 118 14.68 8.57 -2.85
C PRO A 118 13.78 9.71 -2.33
N GLU A 119 14.06 10.95 -2.74
CA GLU A 119 13.27 12.13 -2.39
C GLU A 119 11.86 12.13 -3.00
N SER A 120 11.62 11.35 -4.05
CA SER A 120 10.29 11.15 -4.63
C SER A 120 9.47 10.11 -3.87
N VAL A 121 10.04 9.44 -2.87
CA VAL A 121 9.39 8.36 -2.12
C VAL A 121 8.99 8.85 -0.73
N LYS A 122 7.77 8.49 -0.34
CA LYS A 122 7.29 8.56 1.04
C LYS A 122 6.82 7.18 1.48
N HIS A 123 7.00 6.87 2.75
CA HIS A 123 6.48 5.66 3.36
C HIS A 123 5.12 5.90 4.01
N LEU A 124 4.20 4.96 3.86
CA LEU A 124 2.96 4.88 4.63
C LEU A 124 2.92 3.60 5.45
N LEU A 125 2.86 3.76 6.77
CA LEU A 125 2.55 2.68 7.70
C LEU A 125 1.05 2.73 8.03
N PHE A 126 0.27 1.84 7.42
CA PHE A 126 -1.16 1.78 7.62
C PHE A 126 -1.52 0.63 8.57
N THR A 127 -2.31 0.90 9.61
CA THR A 127 -2.78 -0.12 10.55
C THR A 127 -4.30 -0.17 10.61
N PHE A 128 -4.84 -1.38 10.64
CA PHE A 128 -6.23 -1.65 10.97
C PHE A 128 -6.27 -2.55 12.20
N SER A 129 -6.66 -2.00 13.35
CA SER A 129 -6.52 -2.68 14.63
C SER A 129 -7.74 -2.65 15.55
N GLY A 130 -7.77 -3.63 16.47
CA GLY A 130 -8.78 -3.71 17.53
C GLY A 130 -8.45 -2.93 18.81
N ASN A 131 -7.19 -2.52 18.97
CA ASN A 131 -6.74 -1.62 20.02
C ASN A 131 -6.31 -0.26 19.43
N PRO A 132 -6.34 0.83 20.21
CA PRO A 132 -5.94 2.16 19.75
C PRO A 132 -4.48 2.21 19.25
N PRO A 133 -4.23 2.61 18.00
CA PRO A 133 -2.89 2.53 17.40
C PRO A 133 -2.01 3.77 17.65
N GLN A 134 -2.57 4.87 18.16
CA GLN A 134 -1.92 6.19 18.16
C GLN A 134 -0.54 6.19 18.84
N THR A 135 -0.44 5.69 20.07
CA THR A 135 0.83 5.67 20.81
C THR A 135 1.88 4.82 20.11
N LEU A 136 1.49 3.64 19.62
CA LEU A 136 2.40 2.71 18.93
C LEU A 136 2.90 3.30 17.60
N LEU A 137 2.01 3.91 16.81
CA LEU A 137 2.38 4.57 15.56
C LEU A 137 3.30 5.76 15.79
N THR A 138 2.98 6.62 16.76
CA THR A 138 3.83 7.77 17.10
C THR A 138 5.24 7.32 17.50
N GLN A 139 5.34 6.30 18.35
CA GLN A 139 6.63 5.73 18.74
C GLN A 139 7.40 5.16 17.55
N ALA A 140 6.73 4.40 16.67
CA ALA A 140 7.36 3.85 15.47
C ALA A 140 7.86 4.92 14.50
N LEU A 141 7.10 6.01 14.31
CA LEU A 141 7.50 7.14 13.46
C LEU A 141 8.68 7.91 14.08
N GLN A 142 8.68 8.14 15.38
CA GLN A 142 9.76 8.85 16.08
C GLN A 142 11.06 8.04 16.15
N ALA A 143 10.96 6.70 16.19
CA ALA A 143 12.12 5.82 16.24
C ALA A 143 12.84 5.68 14.88
N TYR A 144 12.27 6.18 13.78
CA TYR A 144 12.86 6.03 12.46
C TYR A 144 14.02 7.00 12.22
N PRO A 145 15.25 6.52 11.98
CA PRO A 145 16.41 7.39 11.75
C PRO A 145 16.66 7.69 10.27
N GLY A 146 15.92 7.05 9.36
CA GLY A 146 16.20 7.11 7.93
C GLY A 146 15.70 8.39 7.26
N PRO A 147 16.09 8.61 5.99
CA PRO A 147 15.84 9.86 5.29
C PRO A 147 14.45 9.94 4.63
N ILE A 148 13.74 8.81 4.48
CA ILE A 148 12.47 8.76 3.74
C ILE A 148 11.33 9.25 4.63
N GLY A 149 10.62 10.30 4.20
CA GLY A 149 9.48 10.82 4.93
C GLY A 149 8.42 9.75 5.21
N GLN A 150 7.74 9.84 6.35
CA GLN A 150 6.76 8.83 6.77
C GLN A 150 5.40 9.43 7.14
N TRP A 151 4.36 8.66 6.85
CA TRP A 151 3.03 8.81 7.42
C TRP A 151 2.63 7.55 8.17
N GLY A 152 1.97 7.75 9.32
CA GLY A 152 1.34 6.68 10.08
C GLY A 152 -0.16 6.92 10.12
N VAL A 153 -0.94 5.94 9.67
CA VAL A 153 -2.40 6.00 9.68
C VAL A 153 -2.93 4.80 10.44
N GLY A 154 -3.80 5.06 11.41
CA GLY A 154 -4.40 4.02 12.24
C GLY A 154 -5.91 4.05 12.16
N LEU A 155 -6.49 3.02 11.54
CA LEU A 155 -7.91 2.72 11.58
C LEU A 155 -8.19 1.77 12.75
N HIS A 156 -9.01 2.23 13.69
CA HIS A 156 -9.35 1.49 14.90
C HIS A 156 -10.83 1.10 14.91
N THR A 157 -11.13 -0.13 15.31
CA THR A 157 -12.50 -0.56 15.62
C THR A 157 -12.51 -1.47 16.83
N ASP A 158 -13.33 -1.16 17.84
CA ASP A 158 -13.34 -1.90 19.12
C ASP A 158 -13.67 -3.40 18.95
N ASN A 159 -14.44 -3.75 17.91
CA ASN A 159 -14.88 -5.11 17.62
C ASN A 159 -14.20 -5.70 16.38
N HIS A 160 -12.88 -5.51 16.24
CA HIS A 160 -12.10 -5.91 15.04
C HIS A 160 -12.37 -7.34 14.57
N ALA A 161 -12.32 -8.33 15.47
CA ALA A 161 -12.52 -9.73 15.09
C ALA A 161 -13.93 -9.97 14.52
N ALA A 162 -14.96 -9.42 15.16
CA ALA A 162 -16.35 -9.55 14.72
C ALA A 162 -16.58 -8.81 13.40
N PHE A 163 -16.02 -7.61 13.25
CA PHE A 163 -16.09 -6.84 12.01
C PHE A 163 -15.48 -7.61 10.84
N VAL A 164 -14.26 -8.12 11.02
CA VAL A 164 -13.57 -8.90 9.99
C VAL A 164 -14.38 -10.15 9.64
N GLY A 165 -14.89 -10.88 10.64
CA GLY A 165 -15.76 -12.04 10.45
C GLY A 165 -16.99 -11.72 9.60
N ALA A 166 -17.73 -10.68 9.98
CA ALA A 166 -18.94 -10.26 9.26
C ALA A 166 -18.67 -9.88 7.79
N VAL A 167 -17.51 -9.26 7.50
CA VAL A 167 -17.13 -8.96 6.12
C VAL A 167 -16.88 -10.24 5.32
N TYR A 168 -16.16 -11.22 5.88
CA TYR A 168 -15.93 -12.50 5.21
C TYR A 168 -17.24 -13.27 4.98
N ASP A 169 -18.10 -13.34 6.00
CA ASP A 169 -19.40 -14.01 5.90
C ASP A 169 -20.24 -13.39 4.78
N ARG A 170 -20.24 -12.04 4.68
CA ARG A 170 -20.97 -11.35 3.62
C ARG A 170 -20.40 -11.66 2.23
N VAL A 171 -19.07 -11.61 2.07
CA VAL A 171 -18.42 -11.93 0.78
C VAL A 171 -18.73 -13.36 0.34
N ILE A 172 -18.75 -14.32 1.27
CA ILE A 172 -19.11 -15.72 0.97
C ILE A 172 -20.59 -15.83 0.59
N ALA A 173 -21.47 -15.13 1.29
CA ALA A 173 -22.91 -15.13 0.98
C ALA A 173 -23.21 -14.52 -0.40
N ASP A 174 -22.52 -13.44 -0.77
CA ASP A 174 -22.68 -12.78 -2.08
C ASP A 174 -22.09 -13.64 -3.20
N ALA A 175 -20.96 -14.32 -2.99
CA ALA A 175 -20.39 -15.23 -3.99
C ALA A 175 -21.30 -16.43 -4.33
N ASN A 176 -22.15 -16.83 -3.39
CA ASN A 176 -23.12 -17.91 -3.58
C ASN A 176 -24.46 -17.43 -4.18
N ASN A 177 -24.64 -16.12 -4.42
CA ASN A 177 -25.82 -15.52 -5.04
C ASN A 177 -25.40 -14.51 -6.15
N PRO A 178 -24.94 -15.00 -7.31
CA PRO A 178 -24.41 -14.16 -8.39
C PRO A 178 -25.47 -13.31 -9.11
#